data_AF-A0A314ZHB6-F1
#
_entry.id   AF-A0A314ZHB6-F1
#
_cell.length_a   1.000
_cell.length_b   1.000
_cell.length_c   1.000
_cell.angle_alpha   90.00
_cell.angle_beta   90.00
_cell.angle_gamma   90.00
#
_symmetry.space_group_name_H-M   'P 1'
#
loop_
_entity.id
_entity.type
_entity.pdbx_description
1 polymer ?
#
loop_
_entity_poly.entity_id
_entity_poly.type
_entity_poly.pdbx_seq_one_letter_code
_entity_poly.pdbx_strand_id
1 'polypeptide(L)'
;MTRQQRMPDDAVRIYKKMIQNGIEPSIHTYNMIMKSFFQMRNYDMGCAVWDEMIQKGCCPDDNSYTVLIGGLISQGRSGRPVNI
;
A
#
# COMPACT_ATOMS: atom_id res chain seq x y z
N MET A 1 19.60 7.83 19.03
CA MET A 1 19.00 6.48 18.94
C MET A 1 17.49 6.69 18.96
N THR A 2 16.81 6.73 17.81
CA THR A 2 16.23 5.54 17.18
C THR A 2 16.24 5.69 15.66
N ARG A 3 16.96 4.78 15.01
CA ARG A 3 16.87 4.53 13.57
C ARG A 3 15.49 3.95 13.32
N GLN A 4 14.56 4.75 12.81
CA GLN A 4 13.31 4.22 12.28
C GLN A 4 13.69 3.41 11.04
N GLN A 5 13.87 2.10 11.21
CA GLN A 5 14.30 1.17 10.17
C GLN A 5 13.35 1.23 8.96
N ARG A 6 13.85 0.82 7.80
CA ARG A 6 13.19 0.52 6.52
C ARG A 6 11.90 -0.33 6.65
N MET A 7 10.85 0.20 7.29
CA MET A 7 9.56 -0.49 7.47
C MET A 7 8.87 -0.91 6.16
N PRO A 8 9.03 -0.19 5.02
CA PRO A 8 8.35 -0.57 3.80
C PRO A 8 8.85 -1.90 3.21
N ASP A 9 10.17 -2.12 3.24
CA ASP A 9 10.83 -3.28 2.64
C ASP A 9 10.47 -4.59 3.38
N ASP A 10 10.46 -4.54 4.71
CA ASP A 10 10.10 -5.70 5.54
C ASP A 10 8.63 -6.06 5.41
N ALA A 11 7.74 -5.08 5.34
CA ALA A 11 6.31 -5.32 5.13
C ALA A 11 6.08 -6.06 3.80
N VAL A 12 6.67 -5.57 2.70
CA VAL A 12 6.56 -6.21 1.38
C VAL A 12 7.12 -7.63 1.39
N ARG A 13 8.26 -7.86 2.07
CA ARG A 13 8.86 -9.19 2.20
C ARG A 13 7.95 -10.17 2.94
N ILE A 14 7.37 -9.77 4.06
CA ILE A 14 6.48 -10.61 4.86
C ILE A 14 5.21 -10.93 4.09
N TYR A 15 4.62 -9.95 3.40
CA TYR A 15 3.45 -10.13 2.56
C TYR A 15 3.71 -11.10 1.40
N LYS A 16 4.85 -10.98 0.70
CA LYS A 16 5.24 -11.96 -0.32
C LYS A 16 5.36 -13.38 0.26
N LYS A 17 5.98 -13.52 1.42
CA LYS A 17 6.09 -14.82 2.12
C LYS A 17 4.70 -15.35 2.49
N MET A 18 3.80 -14.50 2.96
CA MET A 18 2.42 -14.88 3.32
C MET A 18 1.69 -15.50 2.12
N ILE A 19 1.72 -14.84 0.96
CA ILE A 19 1.12 -15.33 -0.28
C ILE A 19 1.79 -16.63 -0.76
N GLN A 20 3.13 -16.70 -0.73
CA GLN A 20 3.87 -17.90 -1.12
C GLN A 20 3.53 -19.13 -0.27
N ASN A 21 3.13 -18.93 0.99
CA ASN A 21 2.69 -20.01 1.87
C ASN A 21 1.17 -20.26 1.80
N GLY A 22 0.46 -19.63 0.85
CA GLY A 22 -0.99 -19.78 0.70
C GLY A 22 -1.81 -19.15 1.82
N ILE A 23 -1.22 -18.25 2.61
CA ILE A 23 -1.90 -17.57 3.70
C ILE A 23 -2.60 -16.34 3.13
N GLU A 24 -3.91 -16.22 3.38
CA GLU A 24 -4.72 -15.13 2.84
C GLU A 24 -4.52 -13.81 3.61
N PRO A 25 -4.13 -12.71 2.93
CA PRO A 25 -4.01 -11.41 3.57
C PRO A 25 -5.34 -10.93 4.16
N SER A 26 -5.29 -10.38 5.36
CA SER A 26 -6.44 -9.68 5.95
C SER A 26 -6.59 -8.27 5.37
N ILE A 27 -7.75 -7.63 5.58
CA ILE A 27 -7.96 -6.21 5.23
C ILE A 27 -6.87 -5.29 5.82
N HIS A 28 -6.44 -5.55 7.06
CA HIS A 28 -5.37 -4.80 7.71
C HIS A 28 -4.02 -5.02 7.01
N THR A 29 -3.77 -6.23 6.52
CA THR A 29 -2.58 -6.57 5.74
C THR A 29 -2.58 -5.82 4.41
N TYR A 30 -3.70 -5.80 3.68
CA TYR A 30 -3.84 -5.03 2.45
C TYR A 30 -3.59 -3.54 2.68
N ASN A 31 -4.23 -2.95 3.69
CA ASN A 31 -4.08 -1.53 4.04
C ASN A 31 -2.62 -1.19 4.37
N MET A 32 -1.93 -2.04 5.12
CA MET A 32 -0.53 -1.86 5.46
C MET A 32 0.38 -1.90 4.23
N ILE A 33 0.19 -2.86 3.34
CA ILE A 33 1.04 -3.04 2.14
C ILE A 33 0.78 -1.96 1.11
N MET A 34 -0.48 -1.60 0.89
CA MET A 34 -0.86 -0.47 0.04
C MET A 34 -0.21 0.83 0.53
N LYS A 35 -0.28 1.11 1.84
CA LYS A 35 0.40 2.27 2.46
C LYS A 35 1.91 2.24 2.25
N SER A 36 2.53 1.07 2.41
CA SER A 36 3.97 0.86 2.18
C SER A 36 4.37 1.23 0.74
N PHE A 37 3.63 0.74 -0.26
CA PHE A 37 3.90 1.06 -1.66
C PHE A 37 3.73 2.55 -1.98
N PHE A 38 2.68 3.20 -1.46
CA PHE A 38 2.51 4.64 -1.63
C PHE A 38 3.60 5.48 -0.97
N GLN A 39 4.09 5.07 0.20
CA GLN A 39 5.24 5.73 0.86
C GLN A 39 6.53 5.60 0.05
N MET A 40 6.72 4.47 -0.65
CA MET A 40 7.82 4.26 -1.58
C MET A 40 7.63 4.93 -2.94
N ARG A 41 6.54 5.69 -3.13
CA ARG A 41 6.13 6.28 -4.42
C ARG A 41 5.94 5.25 -5.54
N ASN A 42 5.71 3.99 -5.18
CA ASN A 42 5.39 2.93 -6.12
C ASN A 42 3.86 2.82 -6.24
N TYR A 43 3.27 3.84 -6.86
CA TYR A 43 1.81 4.01 -6.91
C TYR A 43 1.11 2.87 -7.65
N ASP A 44 1.72 2.38 -8.73
CA ASP A 44 1.16 1.28 -9.53
C ASP A 44 0.99 0.01 -8.69
N MET A 45 2.01 -0.37 -7.89
CA MET A 45 1.91 -1.52 -6.98
C MET A 45 0.92 -1.28 -5.85
N GLY A 46 0.79 -0.05 -5.35
CA GLY A 46 -0.22 0.29 -4.35
C GLY A 46 -1.64 0.10 -4.87
N CYS A 47 -1.91 0.51 -6.11
CA CYS A 47 -3.20 0.28 -6.78
C CYS A 47 -3.44 -1.20 -7.10
N ALA A 48 -2.41 -1.94 -7.50
CA ALA A 48 -2.54 -3.39 -7.74
C ALA A 48 -2.97 -4.16 -6.47
N VAL A 49 -2.48 -3.74 -5.30
CA VAL A 49 -2.88 -4.33 -4.00
C VAL A 49 -4.34 -4.02 -3.67
N TRP A 50 -4.82 -2.82 -4.03
CA TRP A 50 -6.25 -2.48 -3.93
C TRP A 50 -7.09 -3.38 -4.84
N ASP A 51 -6.71 -3.54 -6.10
CA ASP A 51 -7.43 -4.38 -7.05
C ASP A 51 -7.48 -5.85 -6.61
N GLU A 52 -6.38 -6.38 -6.07
CA GLU A 52 -6.34 -7.73 -5.50
C GLU A 52 -7.34 -7.90 -4.34
N MET A 53 -7.40 -6.92 -3.43
CA MET A 53 -8.32 -6.94 -2.30
C MET A 53 -9.78 -7.03 -2.78
N ILE A 54 -10.15 -6.24 -3.81
CA ILE A 54 -11.50 -6.28 -4.41
C ILE A 54 -11.76 -7.60 -5.12
N GLN A 55 -10.81 -8.09 -5.92
CA GLN A 55 -10.95 -9.34 -6.68
C GLN A 55 -11.14 -10.56 -5.76
N LYS A 56 -10.54 -10.54 -4.57
CA LYS A 56 -10.72 -11.57 -3.54
C LYS A 56 -12.00 -11.40 -2.71
N GLY A 57 -12.85 -10.42 -3.03
CA GLY A 57 -14.09 -10.16 -2.32
C GLY A 57 -13.89 -9.60 -0.90
N CYS A 58 -12.71 -9.07 -0.59
CA CYS A 58 -12.46 -8.42 0.69
C CYS A 58 -13.11 -7.03 0.66
N CYS A 59 -14.10 -6.81 1.52
CA CYS A 59 -14.82 -5.55 1.60
C CYS A 59 -13.91 -4.46 2.20
N PRO A 60 -13.58 -3.38 1.47
CA PRO A 60 -12.77 -2.29 2.01
C PRO A 60 -13.47 -1.56 3.16
N ASP A 61 -12.70 -1.09 4.14
CA ASP A 61 -13.18 -0.28 5.26
C ASP A 61 -12.74 1.18 5.12
N ASP A 62 -13.13 2.01 6.10
CA ASP A 62 -12.78 3.44 6.13
C ASP A 62 -11.25 3.66 6.05
N ASN A 63 -10.47 2.76 6.65
CA ASN A 63 -9.01 2.83 6.62
C ASN A 63 -8.48 2.47 5.23
N SER A 64 -9.05 1.48 4.54
CA SER A 64 -8.70 1.12 3.16
C SER A 64 -8.86 2.32 2.23
N TYR A 65 -10.02 2.99 2.28
CA TYR A 65 -10.27 4.19 1.47
C TYR A 65 -9.34 5.34 1.84
N THR A 66 -9.11 5.56 3.14
CA THR A 66 -8.20 6.60 3.63
C THR A 66 -6.79 6.42 3.05
N VAL A 67 -6.28 5.17 3.04
CA VAL A 67 -4.96 4.86 2.49
C VAL A 67 -4.93 5.05 0.98
N LEU A 68 -5.94 4.56 0.24
CA LEU A 68 -6.03 4.70 -1.22
C LEU A 68 -6.04 6.18 -1.64
N ILE A 69 -6.97 6.96 -1.10
CA ILE A 69 -7.14 8.37 -1.45
C ILE A 69 -5.87 9.16 -1.11
N GLY A 70 -5.27 8.91 0.06
CA GLY A 70 -4.00 9.51 0.45
C GLY A 70 -2.86 9.20 -0.53
N GLY A 71 -2.79 7.96 -1.02
CA GLY A 71 -1.84 7.54 -2.05
C GLY A 71 -2.02 8.27 -3.37
N LEU A 72 -3.25 8.34 -3.88
CA LEU A 72 -3.59 9.01 -5.15
C LEU A 72 -3.34 10.52 -5.11
N ILE A 73 -3.66 11.19 -3.99
CA ILE A 73 -3.32 12.60 -3.79
C ILE A 73 -1.80 12.80 -3.81
N SER A 74 -1.04 11.91 -3.18
CA SER A 74 0.43 11.94 -3.20
C SER A 74 1.00 11.76 -4.62
N GLN A 75 0.42 10.86 -5.41
CA GLN A 75 0.80 10.64 -6.81
C GLN A 75 0.57 11.92 -7.64
N GLY A 76 -0.60 12.54 -7.52
CA GLY A 76 -0.92 13.78 -8.22
C GLY A 76 0.01 14.94 -7.85
N ARG A 77 0.38 15.05 -6.57
CA ARG A 77 1.36 16.05 -6.09
C ARG A 77 2.78 15.79 -6.59
N SER A 78 3.15 14.52 -6.79
CA SER A 78 4.49 14.16 -7.31
C SER A 78 4.65 14.48 -8.80
N GLY A 79 3.55 14.71 -9.52
CA GLY A 79 3.54 14.95 -10.97
C GLY A 79 3.77 16.39 -11.43
N ARG A 80 3.96 17.39 -10.55
CA ARG A 80 4.20 18.79 -10.99
C ARG A 80 5.09 19.60 -10.04
N PRO A 81 6.21 20.19 -10.52
CA PRO A 81 6.52 21.55 -10.15
C PRO A 81 5.46 22.46 -10.79
N VAL A 82 4.60 23.06 -9.97
CA VAL A 82 3.85 24.25 -10.37
C VAL A 82 4.86 25.39 -10.46
N ASN A 83 5.39 25.60 -11.67
CA ASN A 83 6.12 26.82 -12.00
C ASN A 83 5.07 27.93 -12.15
N ILE A 84 5.07 28.87 -11.20
CA ILE A 84 4.27 30.10 -11.24
C ILE A 84 5.16 31.18 -11.84
#